data_AF-A0A2R6JZG6-F1
#
_entry.id   AF-A0A2R6JZG6-F1
#
_cell.length_a   1.000
_cell.length_b   1.000
_cell.length_c   1.000
_cell.angle_alpha   90.00
_cell.angle_beta   90.00
_cell.angle_gamma   90.00
#
_symmetry.space_group_name_H-M   'P 1'
#
loop_
_entity.id
_entity.type
_entity.pdbx_description
1 polymer ?
#
loop_
_entity_poly.entity_id
_entity_poly.type
_entity_poly.pdbx_seq_one_letter_code
_entity_poly.pdbx_strand_id
1 'polypeptide(L)'
;MQEFAFELALCAHLEAPDRVVGRQLGAAVHGRRVADVVCVEPGAEFDRRAAITPETIPPLAVESAVGPGTARPVADAFDCHPERARAVAERAVELGFFERERSGSSTAVRQTVRYPDWFDSLVGIENKPDLDRPGDLRDQLRVDVSLGLFDEVVLATETYVTGAHRNRLPDEVGVWRFDPETGEREVVREADPLDTDGPGIELLDREPGRANVRPVTVAEKRRQRHRIAERAYGKGWRTYDLPNCVRCVPEAAEPPERSEAGLPWCDWADELVRPVTDCGPDCPGYERADAEAEADADERGDDETATVRARRSAWEPDPAGVARRQAGLDRFRW
;
A
#
# COMPACT_ATOMS: atom_id res chain seq x y z
N MET A 1 -0.93 -21.63 9.84
CA MET A 1 0.26 -20.98 9.23
C MET A 1 0.76 -19.77 10.04
N GLN A 2 1.97 -19.25 9.80
CA GLN A 2 2.40 -17.94 10.35
C GLN A 2 1.60 -16.78 9.72
N GLU A 3 1.29 -15.73 10.50
CA GLU A 3 0.52 -14.56 10.02
C GLU A 3 1.14 -13.88 8.78
N PHE A 4 2.47 -13.78 8.71
CA PHE A 4 3.17 -13.18 7.57
C PHE A 4 3.04 -14.01 6.28
N ALA A 5 3.22 -15.33 6.35
CA ALA A 5 3.10 -16.20 5.18
C ALA A 5 1.67 -16.21 4.64
N PHE A 6 0.67 -16.22 5.54
CA PHE A 6 -0.74 -16.07 5.18
C PHE A 6 -1.00 -14.75 4.45
N GLU A 7 -0.52 -13.63 4.99
CA GLU A 7 -0.67 -12.29 4.39
C GLU A 7 -0.01 -12.20 3.00
N LEU A 8 1.18 -12.78 2.81
CA LEU A 8 1.85 -12.78 1.50
C LEU A 8 1.11 -13.64 0.47
N ALA A 9 0.68 -14.85 0.86
CA ALA A 9 -0.11 -15.72 -0.02
C ALA A 9 -1.42 -15.04 -0.43
N LEU A 10 -2.09 -14.35 0.51
CA LEU A 10 -3.30 -13.60 0.21
C LEU A 10 -3.02 -12.41 -0.71
N CYS A 11 -1.97 -11.61 -0.46
CA CYS A 11 -1.58 -10.52 -1.36
C CYS A 11 -1.32 -11.02 -2.79
N ALA A 12 -0.59 -12.14 -2.93
CA ALA A 12 -0.31 -12.76 -4.23
C ALA A 12 -1.59 -13.22 -4.95
N HIS A 13 -2.56 -13.77 -4.20
CA HIS A 13 -3.87 -14.17 -4.72
C HIS A 13 -4.73 -12.97 -5.15
N LEU A 14 -4.68 -11.86 -4.40
CA LEU A 14 -5.48 -10.66 -4.67
C LEU A 14 -4.90 -9.78 -5.77
N GLU A 15 -3.64 -9.95 -6.11
CA GLU A 15 -2.99 -9.17 -7.15
C GLU A 15 -3.53 -9.56 -8.53
N ALA A 16 -3.99 -8.56 -9.29
CA ALA A 16 -4.52 -8.75 -10.64
C ALA A 16 -4.21 -7.52 -11.52
N PRO A 17 -4.11 -7.68 -12.86
CA PRO A 17 -3.72 -6.59 -13.77
C PRO A 17 -4.64 -5.36 -13.75
N ASP A 18 -5.84 -5.50 -13.21
CA ASP A 18 -6.87 -4.47 -13.11
C ASP A 18 -6.90 -3.76 -11.75
N ARG A 19 -5.95 -4.00 -10.85
CA ARG A 19 -5.93 -3.41 -9.51
C ARG A 19 -4.54 -3.22 -8.93
N VAL A 20 -4.48 -2.46 -7.83
CA VAL A 20 -3.28 -2.33 -7.01
C VAL A 20 -3.55 -2.90 -5.62
N VAL A 21 -2.60 -3.67 -5.10
CA VAL A 21 -2.63 -4.20 -3.73
C VAL A 21 -1.54 -3.53 -2.90
N GLY A 22 -1.93 -2.92 -1.79
CA GLY A 22 -1.03 -2.31 -0.82
C GLY A 22 -1.07 -3.03 0.52
N ARG A 23 0.05 -3.02 1.26
CA ARG A 23 0.16 -3.70 2.55
C ARG A 23 0.62 -2.78 3.67
N GLN A 24 0.12 -3.00 4.89
CA GLN A 24 0.48 -2.28 6.10
C GLN A 24 0.39 -0.76 5.89
N LEU A 25 -0.82 -0.26 5.64
CA LEU A 25 -1.10 1.13 5.30
C LEU A 25 -1.83 1.85 6.43
N GLY A 26 -1.35 3.03 6.83
CA GLY A 26 -2.04 3.85 7.82
C GLY A 26 -3.47 4.19 7.38
N ALA A 27 -4.45 3.69 8.14
CA ALA A 27 -5.88 3.82 7.91
C ALA A 27 -6.59 4.53 9.07
N ALA A 28 -5.89 5.46 9.71
CA ALA A 28 -6.42 6.37 10.72
C ALA A 28 -6.42 7.80 10.20
N VAL A 29 -7.35 8.62 10.72
CA VAL A 29 -7.37 10.06 10.47
C VAL A 29 -6.68 10.80 11.62
N HIS A 30 -6.99 10.42 12.85
CA HIS A 30 -6.46 11.01 14.07
C HIS A 30 -5.81 9.97 15.01
N GLY A 31 -6.12 8.68 14.83
CA GLY A 31 -5.59 7.57 15.60
C GLY A 31 -4.31 6.95 15.01
N ARG A 32 -4.16 5.64 15.19
CA ARG A 32 -2.96 4.87 14.77
C ARG A 32 -3.29 3.58 14.03
N ARG A 33 -4.52 3.42 13.55
CA ARG A 33 -4.97 2.25 12.78
C ARG A 33 -4.11 2.08 11.53
N VAL A 34 -3.64 0.85 11.31
CA VAL A 34 -2.93 0.40 10.10
C VAL A 34 -3.73 -0.75 9.53
N ALA A 35 -4.16 -0.67 8.27
CA ALA A 35 -4.81 -1.78 7.58
C ALA A 35 -3.77 -2.76 7.06
N ASP A 36 -4.05 -4.06 7.18
CA ASP A 36 -3.11 -5.11 6.76
C ASP A 36 -2.96 -5.13 5.24
N VAL A 37 -4.08 -5.27 4.53
CA VAL A 37 -4.11 -5.29 3.07
C VAL A 37 -5.19 -4.33 2.57
N VAL A 38 -4.88 -3.61 1.50
CA VAL A 38 -5.83 -2.73 0.81
C VAL A 38 -5.79 -3.03 -0.67
N CYS A 39 -6.94 -3.37 -1.25
CA CYS A 39 -7.12 -3.39 -2.70
C CYS A 39 -7.65 -2.02 -3.15
N VAL A 40 -7.00 -1.45 -4.17
CA VAL A 40 -7.41 -0.21 -4.84
C VAL A 40 -7.92 -0.57 -6.22
N GLU A 41 -9.17 -0.25 -6.47
CA GLU A 41 -9.76 -0.36 -7.80
C GLU A 41 -9.47 0.92 -8.60
N PRO A 42 -8.79 0.82 -9.76
CA PRO A 42 -8.57 1.93 -10.66
C PRO A 42 -9.87 2.61 -11.09
N GLY A 43 -9.88 3.94 -11.04
CA GLY A 43 -10.97 4.78 -11.52
C GLY A 43 -10.69 5.30 -12.93
N ALA A 44 -11.61 6.12 -13.45
CA ALA A 44 -11.56 6.61 -14.83
C ALA A 44 -10.33 7.47 -15.17
N GLU A 45 -9.68 8.10 -14.18
CA GLU A 45 -8.46 8.89 -14.38
C GLU A 45 -7.17 8.16 -13.95
N PHE A 46 -7.21 6.84 -13.76
CA PHE A 46 -6.05 6.03 -13.35
C PHE A 46 -4.82 6.26 -14.23
N ASP A 47 -4.99 6.22 -15.56
CA ASP A 47 -3.91 6.44 -16.52
C ASP A 47 -3.22 7.80 -16.33
N ARG A 48 -3.98 8.83 -15.92
CA ARG A 48 -3.42 10.16 -15.65
C ARG A 48 -2.54 10.16 -14.41
N ARG A 49 -2.90 9.39 -13.38
CA ARG A 49 -2.06 9.21 -12.19
C ARG A 49 -0.84 8.38 -12.53
N ALA A 50 -1.01 7.26 -13.22
CA ALA A 50 0.07 6.35 -13.58
C ALA A 50 1.15 7.06 -14.41
N ALA A 51 0.75 7.92 -15.35
CA ALA A 51 1.65 8.72 -16.18
C ALA A 51 2.57 9.71 -15.41
N ILE A 52 2.30 10.00 -14.13
CA ILE A 52 3.10 10.96 -13.36
C ILE A 52 4.43 10.34 -12.94
N THR A 53 4.35 9.23 -12.19
CA THR A 53 5.49 8.58 -11.54
C THR A 53 5.08 7.20 -11.02
N PRO A 54 5.99 6.20 -11.00
CA PRO A 54 5.74 4.90 -10.38
C PRO A 54 5.65 4.99 -8.84
N GLU A 55 6.15 6.09 -8.27
CA GLU A 55 6.37 6.25 -6.84
C GLU A 55 5.18 6.86 -6.11
N THR A 56 5.22 6.86 -4.77
CA THR A 56 4.24 7.60 -3.96
C THR A 56 4.51 9.11 -4.09
N ILE A 57 3.58 9.86 -4.65
CA ILE A 57 3.57 11.32 -4.57
C ILE A 57 3.32 11.71 -3.12
N PRO A 58 4.16 12.57 -2.50
CA PRO A 58 3.98 12.96 -1.13
C PRO A 58 2.56 13.49 -0.87
N PRO A 59 1.81 12.95 0.11
CA PRO A 59 0.46 13.42 0.43
C PRO A 59 0.32 14.93 0.59
N LEU A 60 1.31 15.55 1.25
CA LEU A 60 1.32 16.99 1.45
C LEU A 60 1.49 17.79 0.15
N ALA A 61 2.08 17.21 -0.90
CA ALA A 61 2.14 17.83 -2.22
C ALA A 61 0.77 17.78 -2.92
N VAL A 62 0.08 16.64 -2.82
CA VAL A 62 -1.29 16.46 -3.36
C VAL A 62 -2.28 17.40 -2.67
N GLU A 63 -2.16 17.54 -1.35
CA GLU A 63 -3.06 18.36 -0.52
C GLU A 63 -2.70 19.85 -0.51
N SER A 64 -1.58 20.24 -1.12
CA SER A 64 -1.09 21.61 -1.12
C SER A 64 -1.99 22.55 -1.93
N ALA A 65 -1.82 23.86 -1.73
CA ALA A 65 -2.48 24.87 -2.55
C ALA A 65 -1.81 25.08 -3.93
N VAL A 66 -0.75 24.33 -4.24
CA VAL A 66 -0.02 24.43 -5.51
C VAL A 66 -0.87 23.82 -6.62
N GLY A 67 -1.11 24.58 -7.67
CA GLY A 67 -1.82 24.11 -8.87
C GLY A 67 -0.95 24.25 -10.12
N PRO A 68 -1.46 23.83 -11.29
CA PRO A 68 -0.68 23.87 -12.54
C PRO A 68 -0.67 25.25 -13.23
N GLY A 69 -1.40 26.24 -12.71
CA GLY A 69 -1.50 27.57 -13.31
C GLY A 69 -0.37 28.51 -12.90
N THR A 70 -0.23 28.73 -11.58
CA THR A 70 0.69 29.74 -11.02
C THR A 70 1.64 29.09 -10.04
N ALA A 71 2.93 29.33 -10.20
CA ALA A 71 3.94 28.89 -9.24
C ALA A 71 3.75 29.59 -7.89
N ARG A 72 3.97 28.86 -6.80
CA ARG A 72 3.86 29.36 -5.42
C ARG A 72 5.19 29.23 -4.70
N PRO A 73 5.62 30.24 -3.91
CA PRO A 73 6.75 30.10 -3.02
C PRO A 73 6.57 28.88 -2.10
N VAL A 74 7.62 28.07 -1.91
CA VAL A 74 7.56 26.87 -1.05
C VAL A 74 7.13 27.21 0.38
N ALA A 75 7.51 28.40 0.88
CA ALA A 75 7.14 28.86 2.21
C ALA A 75 5.62 29.05 2.41
N ASP A 76 4.88 29.30 1.33
CA ASP A 76 3.43 29.58 1.34
C ASP A 76 2.60 28.43 0.75
N ALA A 77 3.26 27.36 0.29
CA ALA A 77 2.64 26.28 -0.46
C ALA A 77 2.00 25.21 0.45
N PHE A 78 2.50 25.05 1.69
CA PHE A 78 2.16 23.94 2.57
C PHE A 78 1.82 24.42 3.97
N ASP A 79 0.86 23.73 4.60
CA ASP A 79 0.53 23.92 6.02
C ASP A 79 1.39 22.98 6.90
N CYS A 80 2.70 23.20 6.92
CA CYS A 80 3.61 22.45 7.79
C CYS A 80 4.93 23.21 8.06
N HIS A 81 5.80 22.63 8.89
CA HIS A 81 7.10 23.22 9.21
C HIS A 81 7.95 23.49 7.95
N PRO A 82 8.67 24.61 7.83
CA PRO A 82 9.40 24.99 6.62
C PRO A 82 10.40 23.96 6.11
N GLU A 83 11.08 23.23 6.98
CA GLU A 83 12.00 22.15 6.58
C GLU A 83 11.25 20.99 5.91
N ARG A 84 10.09 20.61 6.47
CA ARG A 84 9.22 19.60 5.89
C ARG A 84 8.64 20.06 4.56
N ALA A 85 8.23 21.33 4.46
CA ALA A 85 7.78 21.93 3.20
C ALA A 85 8.85 21.85 2.11
N ARG A 86 10.12 22.14 2.44
CA ARG A 86 11.24 21.99 1.50
C ARG A 86 11.45 20.55 1.06
N ALA A 87 11.48 19.60 2.00
CA ALA A 87 11.66 18.18 1.69
C ALA A 87 10.52 17.64 0.81
N VAL A 88 9.27 18.01 1.11
CA VAL A 88 8.10 17.64 0.29
C VAL A 88 8.19 18.25 -1.11
N ALA A 89 8.52 19.54 -1.22
CA ALA A 89 8.66 20.21 -2.50
C ALA A 89 9.79 19.62 -3.35
N GLU A 90 10.92 19.30 -2.72
CA GLU A 90 12.05 18.65 -3.36
C GLU A 90 11.68 17.28 -3.89
N ARG A 91 11.11 16.41 -3.05
CA ARG A 91 10.66 15.09 -3.47
C ARG A 91 9.61 15.17 -4.58
N ALA A 92 8.66 16.09 -4.50
CA ALA A 92 7.67 16.28 -5.55
C ALA A 92 8.27 16.75 -6.89
N VAL A 93 9.39 17.50 -6.86
CA VAL A 93 10.14 17.88 -8.06
C VAL A 93 10.91 16.70 -8.64
N GLU A 94 11.58 15.90 -7.79
CA GLU A 94 12.27 14.68 -8.22
C GLU A 94 11.31 13.71 -8.92
N LEU A 95 10.09 13.59 -8.39
CA LEU A 95 9.04 12.75 -8.96
C LEU A 95 8.36 13.36 -10.21
N GLY A 96 8.75 14.55 -10.64
CA GLY A 96 8.13 15.24 -11.78
C GLY A 96 6.69 15.71 -11.55
N PHE A 97 6.18 15.63 -10.32
CA PHE A 97 4.85 16.15 -9.95
C PHE A 97 4.87 17.68 -9.84
N PHE A 98 5.98 18.24 -9.36
CA PHE A 98 6.25 19.67 -9.36
C PHE A 98 7.38 20.03 -10.31
N GLU A 99 7.37 21.27 -10.79
CA GLU A 99 8.52 21.92 -11.42
C GLU A 99 8.96 23.13 -10.59
N ARG A 100 10.25 23.48 -10.66
CA ARG A 100 10.82 24.63 -9.96
C ARG A 100 10.81 25.86 -10.88
N GLU A 101 10.38 26.99 -10.34
CA GLU A 101 10.52 28.30 -10.97
C GLU A 101 11.31 29.25 -10.05
N ARG A 102 12.13 30.12 -10.65
CA ARG A 102 12.78 31.20 -9.90
C ARG A 102 11.80 32.34 -9.69
N SER A 103 11.54 32.69 -8.43
CA SER A 103 10.80 33.88 -8.05
C SER A 103 11.69 34.79 -7.21
N GLY A 104 12.45 35.67 -7.89
CA GLY A 104 13.45 36.51 -7.25
C GLY A 104 14.54 35.69 -6.56
N SER A 105 14.69 35.85 -5.24
CA SER A 105 15.60 35.07 -4.38
C SER A 105 14.98 33.79 -3.81
N SER A 106 13.69 33.54 -4.05
CA SER A 106 12.94 32.42 -3.48
C SER A 106 12.65 31.34 -4.53
N THR A 107 12.59 30.08 -4.09
CA THR A 107 12.16 28.96 -4.94
C THR A 107 10.65 28.88 -4.90
N ALA A 108 10.03 28.94 -6.08
CA ALA A 108 8.62 28.66 -6.27
C ALA A 108 8.44 27.31 -6.95
N VAL A 109 7.31 26.65 -6.69
CA VAL A 109 6.94 25.38 -7.32
C VAL A 109 5.57 25.47 -7.96
N ARG A 110 5.37 24.72 -9.04
CA ARG A 110 4.10 24.58 -9.75
C ARG A 110 3.83 23.11 -10.02
N GLN A 111 2.56 22.68 -9.99
CA GLN A 111 2.20 21.34 -10.44
C GLN A 111 2.42 21.20 -11.95
N THR A 112 2.99 20.08 -12.38
CA THR A 112 3.14 19.75 -13.81
C THR A 112 1.81 19.34 -14.43
N VAL A 113 0.93 18.73 -13.62
CA VAL A 113 -0.42 18.31 -13.98
C VAL A 113 -1.36 18.52 -12.79
N ARG A 114 -2.65 18.75 -13.07
CA ARG A 114 -3.67 18.70 -12.01
C ARG A 114 -3.76 17.27 -11.48
N TYR A 115 -3.67 17.10 -10.17
CA TYR A 115 -3.84 15.77 -9.55
C TYR A 115 -5.23 15.20 -9.89
N PRO A 116 -5.32 13.98 -10.47
CA PRO A 116 -6.57 13.38 -10.92
C PRO A 116 -7.37 12.73 -9.78
N ASP A 117 -8.65 12.48 -10.02
CA ASP A 117 -9.49 11.62 -9.19
C ASP A 117 -9.47 10.19 -9.77
N TRP A 118 -8.52 9.37 -9.31
CA TRP A 118 -7.97 8.28 -10.12
C TRP A 118 -8.29 6.86 -9.64
N PHE A 119 -8.91 6.69 -8.47
CA PHE A 119 -9.36 5.39 -7.96
C PHE A 119 -10.88 5.41 -7.76
N ASP A 120 -11.53 4.26 -7.89
CA ASP A 120 -12.97 4.11 -7.73
C ASP A 120 -13.32 3.66 -6.30
N SER A 121 -12.73 2.54 -5.86
CA SER A 121 -13.04 1.92 -4.57
C SER A 121 -11.77 1.47 -3.82
N LEU A 122 -11.91 1.35 -2.50
CA LEU A 122 -10.92 0.81 -1.58
C LEU A 122 -11.55 -0.32 -0.76
N VAL A 123 -10.98 -1.52 -0.85
CA VAL A 123 -11.37 -2.66 0.00
C VAL A 123 -10.30 -2.87 1.06
N GLY A 124 -10.67 -2.75 2.33
CA GLY A 124 -9.78 -3.01 3.47
C GLY A 124 -9.91 -4.47 3.91
N ILE A 125 -8.79 -5.17 4.01
CA ILE A 125 -8.77 -6.59 4.37
C ILE A 125 -7.89 -6.75 5.60
N GLU A 126 -8.49 -7.30 6.66
CA GLU A 126 -7.80 -7.64 7.91
C GLU A 126 -7.48 -9.13 7.92
N ASN A 127 -6.22 -9.46 8.20
CA ASN A 127 -5.74 -10.83 8.18
C ASN A 127 -5.79 -11.43 9.58
N LYS A 128 -6.55 -12.51 9.73
CA LYS A 128 -6.50 -13.30 10.97
C LYS A 128 -6.58 -14.80 10.69
N PRO A 129 -5.43 -15.47 10.42
CA PRO A 129 -5.44 -16.89 10.11
C PRO A 129 -6.01 -17.74 11.25
N ASP A 130 -5.66 -17.42 12.50
CA ASP A 130 -6.14 -18.10 13.71
C ASP A 130 -7.19 -17.26 14.47
N LEU A 131 -8.46 -17.67 14.39
CA LEU A 131 -9.57 -17.01 15.11
C LEU A 131 -9.70 -17.43 16.57
N ASP A 132 -9.00 -18.47 17.03
CA ASP A 132 -8.97 -18.84 18.46
C ASP A 132 -8.14 -17.86 19.28
N ARG A 133 -7.26 -17.08 18.62
CA ARG A 133 -6.44 -16.02 19.23
C ARG A 133 -6.72 -14.67 18.56
N PRO A 134 -7.95 -14.13 18.67
CA PRO A 134 -8.37 -12.98 17.87
C PRO A 134 -7.70 -11.66 18.26
N GLY A 135 -7.11 -11.56 19.46
CA GLY A 135 -6.52 -10.30 19.93
C GLY A 135 -7.52 -9.15 19.87
N ASP A 136 -7.10 -8.02 19.28
CA ASP A 136 -7.90 -6.80 19.13
C ASP A 136 -8.78 -6.77 17.86
N LEU A 137 -8.86 -7.88 17.11
CA LEU A 137 -9.54 -7.99 15.81
C LEU A 137 -10.92 -7.33 15.79
N ARG A 138 -11.74 -7.62 16.80
CA ARG A 138 -13.10 -7.10 16.89
C ARG A 138 -13.12 -5.58 16.97
N ASP A 139 -12.22 -5.00 17.75
CA ASP A 139 -12.17 -3.56 17.92
C ASP A 139 -11.60 -2.90 16.64
N GLN A 140 -10.59 -3.49 15.99
CA GLN A 140 -10.09 -3.04 14.69
C GLN A 140 -11.20 -2.99 13.62
N LEU A 141 -11.94 -4.09 13.43
CA LEU A 141 -13.03 -4.16 12.46
C LEU A 141 -14.15 -3.16 12.78
N ARG A 142 -14.44 -2.93 14.06
CA ARG A 142 -15.40 -1.90 14.49
C ARG A 142 -14.93 -0.51 14.15
N VAL A 143 -13.62 -0.23 14.30
CA VAL A 143 -13.05 1.05 13.89
C VAL A 143 -13.21 1.24 12.39
N ASP A 144 -12.89 0.23 11.58
CA ASP A 144 -12.95 0.37 10.12
C ASP A 144 -14.38 0.61 9.64
N VAL A 145 -15.36 -0.13 10.18
CA VAL A 145 -16.79 0.06 9.88
C VAL A 145 -17.28 1.43 10.36
N SER A 146 -16.98 1.80 11.61
CA SER A 146 -17.42 3.06 12.22
C SER A 146 -16.82 4.30 11.54
N LEU A 147 -15.59 4.19 11.05
CA LEU A 147 -14.90 5.28 10.37
C LEU A 147 -15.32 5.36 8.90
N GLY A 148 -15.56 4.22 8.25
CA GLY A 148 -16.00 4.12 6.86
C GLY A 148 -14.97 4.65 5.87
N LEU A 149 -13.67 4.39 6.07
CA LEU A 149 -12.63 4.75 5.10
C LEU A 149 -12.63 3.85 3.87
N PHE A 150 -13.04 2.60 4.01
CA PHE A 150 -13.09 1.62 2.94
C PHE A 150 -14.53 1.49 2.45
N ASP A 151 -14.70 1.19 1.17
CA ASP A 151 -16.02 0.90 0.58
C ASP A 151 -16.53 -0.44 1.09
N GLU A 152 -15.61 -1.40 1.31
CA GLU A 152 -15.89 -2.68 1.95
C GLU A 152 -14.77 -3.05 2.92
N VAL A 153 -15.12 -3.79 3.98
CA VAL A 153 -14.17 -4.35 4.95
C VAL A 153 -14.34 -5.86 5.02
N VAL A 154 -13.23 -6.59 4.91
CA VAL A 154 -13.22 -8.05 4.89
C VAL A 154 -12.26 -8.59 5.94
N LEU A 155 -12.67 -9.66 6.62
CA LEU A 155 -11.80 -10.52 7.40
C LEU A 155 -11.37 -11.73 6.55
N ALA A 156 -10.06 -11.89 6.33
CA ALA A 156 -9.51 -13.10 5.73
C ALA A 156 -8.93 -14.04 6.80
N THR A 157 -9.32 -15.32 6.77
CA THR A 157 -8.92 -16.30 7.78
C THR A 157 -8.68 -17.69 7.21
N GLU A 158 -7.78 -18.47 7.82
CA GLU A 158 -7.57 -19.90 7.54
C GLU A 158 -8.57 -20.75 8.36
N THR A 159 -8.94 -20.25 9.54
CA THR A 159 -9.80 -20.94 10.52
C THR A 159 -11.20 -21.17 9.96
N TYR A 160 -11.75 -22.37 10.20
CA TYR A 160 -13.15 -22.65 9.93
C TYR A 160 -14.07 -21.70 10.73
N VAL A 161 -14.90 -20.96 10.01
CA VAL A 161 -15.72 -19.89 10.60
C VAL A 161 -17.02 -20.47 11.16
N THR A 162 -17.13 -20.47 12.49
CA THR A 162 -18.36 -20.89 13.18
C THR A 162 -19.38 -19.76 13.29
N GLY A 163 -20.63 -20.09 13.61
CA GLY A 163 -21.64 -19.06 13.93
C GLY A 163 -21.24 -18.19 15.13
N ALA A 164 -20.54 -18.75 16.12
CA ALA A 164 -20.04 -17.98 17.26
C ALA A 164 -18.95 -16.96 16.86
N HIS A 165 -18.11 -17.30 15.87
CA HIS A 165 -17.14 -16.35 15.31
C HIS A 165 -17.87 -15.20 14.62
N ARG A 166 -18.82 -15.51 13.73
CA ARG A 166 -19.60 -14.50 12.99
C ARG A 166 -20.33 -13.52 13.89
N ASN A 167 -20.98 -14.02 14.95
CA ASN A 167 -21.75 -13.19 15.89
C ASN A 167 -20.92 -12.17 16.68
N ARG A 168 -19.58 -12.25 16.66
CA ARG A 168 -18.68 -11.30 17.34
C ARG A 168 -18.23 -10.16 16.43
N LEU A 169 -18.30 -10.36 15.12
CA LEU A 169 -17.90 -9.40 14.10
C LEU A 169 -19.04 -8.40 13.83
N PRO A 170 -18.75 -7.17 13.38
CA PRO A 170 -19.79 -6.32 12.78
C PRO A 170 -20.50 -7.06 11.63
N ASP A 171 -21.76 -6.71 11.40
CA ASP A 171 -22.58 -7.40 10.40
C ASP A 171 -22.11 -7.09 8.98
N GLU A 172 -21.65 -5.85 8.77
CA GLU A 172 -21.18 -5.29 7.51
C GLU A 172 -19.88 -5.93 6.99
N VAL A 173 -19.11 -6.58 7.88
CA VAL A 173 -17.79 -7.11 7.54
C VAL A 173 -17.91 -8.40 6.73
N GLY A 174 -17.36 -8.43 5.52
CA GLY A 174 -17.22 -9.66 4.75
C GLY A 174 -16.28 -10.66 5.44
N VAL A 175 -16.46 -11.96 5.18
CA VAL A 175 -15.59 -13.01 5.73
C VAL A 175 -15.17 -13.95 4.62
N TRP A 176 -13.87 -14.02 4.39
CA TRP A 176 -13.26 -14.98 3.48
C TRP A 176 -12.52 -16.04 4.28
N ARG A 177 -12.80 -17.30 3.95
CA ARG A 177 -11.92 -18.40 4.33
C ARG A 177 -10.93 -18.61 3.20
N PHE A 178 -9.65 -18.49 3.50
CA PHE A 178 -8.56 -18.58 2.55
C PHE A 178 -7.62 -19.70 2.96
N ASP A 179 -7.39 -20.63 2.04
CA ASP A 179 -6.34 -21.63 2.17
C ASP A 179 -5.08 -21.10 1.46
N PRO A 180 -4.05 -20.69 2.20
CA PRO A 180 -2.83 -20.19 1.61
C PRO A 180 -2.05 -21.26 0.83
N GLU A 181 -2.19 -22.54 1.16
CA GLU A 181 -1.48 -23.66 0.50
C GLU A 181 -2.00 -23.93 -0.89
N THR A 182 -3.32 -23.88 -1.07
CA THR A 182 -3.95 -24.14 -2.38
C THR A 182 -4.30 -22.87 -3.14
N GLY A 183 -4.34 -21.72 -2.45
CA GLY A 183 -4.86 -20.47 -2.98
C GLY A 183 -6.39 -20.44 -3.07
N GLU A 184 -7.10 -21.45 -2.56
CA GLU A 184 -8.56 -21.48 -2.55
C GLU A 184 -9.12 -20.42 -1.60
N ARG A 185 -10.09 -19.64 -2.11
CA ARG A 185 -10.80 -18.62 -1.34
C ARG A 185 -12.30 -18.89 -1.38
N GLU A 186 -12.89 -19.16 -0.23
CA GLU A 186 -14.32 -19.31 -0.02
C GLU A 186 -14.90 -18.02 0.62
N VAL A 187 -15.97 -17.49 0.04
CA VAL A 187 -16.71 -16.38 0.65
C VAL A 187 -17.74 -16.94 1.62
N VAL A 188 -17.47 -16.83 2.92
CA VAL A 188 -18.36 -17.28 4.00
C VAL A 188 -19.49 -16.28 4.25
N ARG A 189 -19.18 -14.99 4.08
CA ARG A 189 -20.14 -13.88 4.15
C ARG A 189 -19.67 -12.76 3.21
N GLU A 190 -20.58 -12.26 2.38
CA GLU A 190 -20.34 -11.07 1.57
C GLU A 190 -20.20 -9.82 2.45
N ALA A 191 -19.35 -8.88 2.05
CA ALA A 191 -19.27 -7.58 2.72
C ALA A 191 -20.47 -6.72 2.34
N ASP A 192 -20.95 -5.92 3.29
CA ASP A 192 -21.92 -4.86 2.98
C ASP A 192 -21.15 -3.55 2.67
N PRO A 193 -21.59 -2.78 1.65
CA PRO A 193 -21.00 -1.48 1.36
C PRO A 193 -21.11 -0.52 2.55
N LEU A 194 -20.02 0.18 2.86
CA LEU A 194 -19.96 1.19 3.91
C LEU A 194 -20.26 2.59 3.37
N ASP A 195 -20.76 3.47 4.25
CA ASP A 195 -20.98 4.88 3.91
C ASP A 195 -19.66 5.66 3.90
N THR A 196 -19.04 5.80 2.73
CA THR A 196 -17.78 6.53 2.52
C THR A 196 -17.99 8.04 2.32
N ASP A 197 -19.21 8.45 1.94
CA ASP A 197 -19.59 9.84 1.67
C ASP A 197 -20.18 10.57 2.88
N GLY A 198 -20.60 9.84 3.91
CA GLY A 198 -21.02 10.36 5.20
C GLY A 198 -19.86 10.57 6.18
N PRO A 199 -20.08 11.36 7.27
CA PRO A 199 -19.11 11.48 8.35
C PRO A 199 -18.92 10.15 9.08
N GLY A 200 -17.75 9.93 9.66
CA GLY A 200 -17.42 8.73 10.43
C GLY A 200 -17.10 9.03 11.89
N ILE A 201 -16.99 7.98 12.70
CA ILE A 201 -16.49 8.08 14.08
C ILE A 201 -15.23 7.22 14.19
N GLU A 202 -14.12 7.84 14.57
CA GLU A 202 -12.86 7.15 14.84
C GLU A 202 -12.73 6.84 16.33
N LEU A 203 -12.47 5.58 16.67
CA LEU A 203 -12.06 5.19 18.02
C LEU A 203 -10.56 5.45 18.17
N LEU A 204 -10.21 6.32 19.12
CA LEU A 204 -8.82 6.68 19.40
C LEU A 204 -8.19 5.74 20.43
N ASP A 205 -8.94 5.42 21.48
CA ASP A 205 -8.50 4.55 22.57
C ASP A 205 -9.70 4.02 23.36
N ARG A 206 -9.52 2.88 24.03
CA ARG A 206 -10.57 2.22 24.81
C ARG A 206 -10.04 1.66 26.13
N GLU A 207 -10.71 2.06 27.21
CA GLU A 207 -10.51 1.55 28.56
C GLU A 207 -11.79 0.87 29.04
N PRO A 208 -11.74 -0.01 30.06
CA PRO A 208 -12.95 -0.56 30.67
C PRO A 208 -13.93 0.54 31.09
N GLY A 209 -15.11 0.57 30.45
CA GLY A 209 -16.16 1.56 30.72
C GLY A 209 -16.01 2.91 30.01
N ARG A 210 -14.97 3.11 29.19
CA ARG A 210 -14.74 4.39 28.48
C ARG A 210 -14.17 4.16 27.07
N ALA A 211 -14.72 4.87 26.09
CA ALA A 211 -14.18 4.93 24.74
C ALA A 211 -13.89 6.40 24.39
N ASN A 212 -12.66 6.69 23.97
CA ASN A 212 -12.30 7.99 23.43
C ASN A 212 -12.55 7.94 21.93
N VAL A 213 -13.58 8.63 21.46
CA VAL A 213 -13.95 8.69 20.04
C VAL A 213 -13.84 10.11 19.51
N ARG A 214 -13.63 10.25 18.21
CA ARG A 214 -13.60 11.55 17.53
C ARG A 214 -14.44 11.51 16.26
N PRO A 215 -15.36 12.48 16.08
CA PRO A 215 -16.03 12.66 14.80
C PRO A 215 -15.04 13.04 13.70
N VAL A 216 -15.22 12.44 12.54
CA VAL A 216 -14.40 12.65 11.34
C VAL A 216 -15.30 13.14 10.22
N THR A 217 -14.90 14.26 9.61
CA THR A 217 -15.64 14.87 8.50
C THR A 217 -15.42 14.09 7.19
N VAL A 218 -16.36 14.25 6.26
CA VAL A 218 -16.24 13.70 4.89
C VAL A 218 -14.94 14.16 4.20
N ALA A 219 -14.55 15.42 4.39
CA ALA A 219 -13.32 15.96 3.82
C ALA A 219 -12.07 15.31 4.42
N GLU A 220 -12.07 14.98 5.71
CA GLU A 220 -10.99 14.24 6.35
C GLU A 220 -10.91 12.80 5.84
N LYS A 221 -12.05 12.11 5.69
CA LYS A 221 -12.12 10.77 5.10
C LYS A 221 -11.58 10.76 3.67
N ARG A 222 -12.04 11.67 2.82
CA ARG A 222 -11.58 11.79 1.42
C ARG A 222 -10.07 12.00 1.34
N ARG A 223 -9.50 12.91 2.15
CA ARG A 223 -8.04 13.09 2.22
C ARG A 223 -7.33 11.81 2.62
N GLN A 224 -7.82 11.12 3.65
CA GLN A 224 -7.19 9.88 4.10
C GLN A 224 -7.33 8.73 3.09
N ARG A 225 -8.46 8.61 2.39
CA ARG A 225 -8.66 7.67 1.28
C ARG A 225 -7.63 7.90 0.17
N HIS A 226 -7.43 9.14 -0.26
CA HIS A 226 -6.40 9.48 -1.25
C HIS A 226 -5.00 9.10 -0.76
N ARG A 227 -4.67 9.35 0.51
CA ARG A 227 -3.38 8.94 1.10
C ARG A 227 -3.16 7.43 1.06
N ILE A 228 -4.20 6.65 1.35
CA ILE A 228 -4.16 5.18 1.31
C ILE A 228 -3.92 4.73 -0.13
N ALA A 229 -4.73 5.21 -1.07
CA ALA A 229 -4.62 4.88 -2.49
C ALA A 229 -3.23 5.23 -3.05
N GLU A 230 -2.75 6.45 -2.76
CA GLU A 230 -1.46 6.96 -3.22
C GLU A 230 -0.29 6.14 -2.68
N ARG A 231 -0.37 5.74 -1.40
CA ARG A 231 0.62 4.84 -0.80
C ARG A 231 0.54 3.44 -1.35
N ALA A 232 -0.64 2.89 -1.58
CA ALA A 232 -0.79 1.58 -2.21
C ALA A 232 -0.17 1.59 -3.62
N TYR A 233 -0.44 2.64 -4.42
CA TYR A 233 0.14 2.81 -5.75
C TYR A 233 1.67 2.84 -5.73
N GLY A 234 2.31 3.63 -4.87
CA GLY A 234 3.77 3.67 -4.85
C GLY A 234 4.41 2.47 -4.15
N LYS A 235 3.97 2.15 -2.93
CA LYS A 235 4.58 1.15 -2.04
C LYS A 235 4.28 -0.29 -2.46
N GLY A 236 3.07 -0.58 -2.94
CA GLY A 236 2.60 -1.95 -3.14
C GLY A 236 2.62 -2.78 -1.85
N TRP A 237 2.77 -4.10 -1.99
CA TRP A 237 2.81 -5.04 -0.86
C TRP A 237 4.16 -5.77 -0.69
N ARG A 238 4.96 -5.90 -1.76
CA ARG A 238 6.30 -6.50 -1.75
C ARG A 238 7.34 -5.56 -1.15
N THR A 239 7.24 -5.33 0.16
CA THR A 239 8.14 -4.42 0.90
C THR A 239 9.10 -5.18 1.82
N TYR A 240 9.62 -6.29 1.34
CA TYR A 240 10.54 -7.16 2.06
C TYR A 240 11.68 -7.53 1.13
N ASP A 241 12.87 -7.66 1.69
CA ASP A 241 14.04 -8.15 0.96
C ASP A 241 14.09 -9.67 1.07
N LEU A 242 14.59 -10.34 0.04
CA LEU A 242 14.85 -11.78 0.13
C LEU A 242 16.03 -12.02 1.09
N PRO A 243 15.99 -13.08 1.93
CA PRO A 243 17.10 -13.39 2.79
C PRO A 243 18.34 -13.78 1.98
N ASN A 244 19.52 -13.37 2.43
CA ASN A 244 20.82 -13.77 1.84
C ASN A 244 21.14 -15.24 2.16
N CYS A 245 20.36 -16.15 1.59
CA CYS A 245 20.47 -17.59 1.74
C CYS A 245 20.22 -18.25 0.38
N VAL A 246 21.13 -19.11 -0.08
CA VAL A 246 20.99 -19.80 -1.38
C VAL A 246 19.80 -20.76 -1.43
N ARG A 247 19.24 -21.08 -0.25
CA ARG A 247 18.02 -21.88 -0.10
C ARG A 247 16.74 -21.09 -0.31
N CYS A 248 16.82 -19.75 -0.36
CA CYS A 248 15.67 -18.94 -0.71
C CYS A 248 15.54 -18.84 -2.22
N VAL A 249 14.62 -19.62 -2.79
CA VAL A 249 14.43 -19.78 -4.23
C VAL A 249 12.95 -19.52 -4.56
N PRO A 250 12.55 -18.26 -4.81
CA PRO A 250 11.17 -17.91 -5.12
C PRO A 250 10.56 -18.71 -6.28
N GLU A 251 11.36 -19.07 -7.28
CA GLU A 251 10.93 -19.83 -8.46
C GLU A 251 10.56 -21.28 -8.15
N ALA A 252 11.00 -21.80 -7.01
CA ALA A 252 10.65 -23.14 -6.54
C ALA A 252 9.35 -23.16 -5.72
N ALA A 253 8.71 -22.01 -5.49
CA ALA A 253 7.51 -21.92 -4.67
C ALA A 253 6.32 -22.64 -5.32
N GLU A 254 5.67 -23.51 -4.54
CA GLU A 254 4.41 -24.17 -4.89
C GLU A 254 3.25 -23.60 -4.05
N PRO A 255 2.06 -23.42 -4.63
CA PRO A 255 1.69 -23.67 -6.03
C PRO A 255 2.25 -22.58 -6.98
N PRO A 256 2.18 -22.75 -8.32
CA PRO A 256 2.81 -21.85 -9.31
C PRO A 256 2.48 -20.37 -9.14
N GLU A 257 1.31 -20.03 -8.60
CA GLU A 257 0.91 -18.66 -8.32
C GLU A 257 1.87 -17.96 -7.34
N ARG A 258 2.47 -18.72 -6.41
CA ARG A 258 3.46 -18.20 -5.44
C ARG A 258 4.79 -17.90 -6.10
N SER A 259 5.27 -18.78 -6.99
CA SER A 259 6.52 -18.54 -7.73
C SER A 259 6.34 -17.42 -8.74
N GLU A 260 5.20 -17.37 -9.44
CA GLU A 260 4.86 -16.25 -10.32
C GLU A 260 4.77 -14.90 -9.60
N ALA A 261 4.43 -14.92 -8.30
CA ALA A 261 4.37 -13.73 -7.46
C ALA A 261 5.71 -13.38 -6.80
N GLY A 262 6.76 -14.20 -6.95
CA GLY A 262 8.08 -13.99 -6.36
C GLY A 262 8.04 -14.08 -4.83
N LEU A 263 7.28 -15.02 -4.28
CA LEU A 263 7.21 -15.17 -2.82
C LEU A 263 8.49 -15.80 -2.24
N PRO A 264 8.95 -15.37 -1.05
CA PRO A 264 10.17 -15.90 -0.43
C PRO A 264 9.96 -17.35 -0.01
N TRP A 265 10.54 -18.28 -0.76
CA TRP A 265 10.37 -19.73 -0.55
C TRP A 265 11.68 -20.39 -0.16
N CYS A 266 11.65 -21.25 0.85
CA CYS A 266 12.81 -22.01 1.30
C CYS A 266 12.76 -23.44 0.73
N ASP A 267 13.69 -23.80 -0.16
CA ASP A 267 13.75 -25.15 -0.77
C ASP A 267 14.03 -26.26 0.26
N TRP A 268 14.74 -25.94 1.33
CA TRP A 268 15.15 -26.88 2.37
C TRP A 268 14.01 -27.21 3.33
N ALA A 269 13.21 -26.19 3.68
CA ALA A 269 12.08 -26.34 4.59
C ALA A 269 10.76 -26.61 3.84
N ASP A 270 10.75 -26.43 2.52
CA ASP A 270 9.57 -26.58 1.66
C ASP A 270 8.39 -25.69 2.10
N GLU A 271 8.71 -24.44 2.47
CA GLU A 271 7.73 -23.48 2.98
C GLU A 271 8.06 -22.02 2.66
N LEU A 272 7.03 -21.16 2.76
CA LEU A 272 7.20 -19.72 2.72
C LEU A 272 7.95 -19.25 3.96
N VAL A 273 9.01 -18.47 3.75
CA VAL A 273 9.86 -17.99 4.83
C VAL A 273 9.57 -16.52 5.15
N ARG A 274 9.55 -16.14 6.43
CA ARG A 274 9.61 -14.73 6.82
C ARG A 274 11.06 -14.26 6.74
N PRO A 275 11.41 -13.35 5.81
CA PRO A 275 12.77 -12.84 5.72
C PRO A 275 13.24 -12.26 7.05
N VAL A 276 14.53 -12.41 7.36
CA VAL A 276 15.22 -11.90 8.57
C VAL A 276 14.83 -12.57 9.89
N THR A 277 13.59 -13.07 10.03
CA THR A 277 13.14 -13.74 11.27
C THR A 277 13.41 -15.24 11.23
N ASP A 278 13.04 -15.89 10.14
CA ASP A 278 13.06 -17.35 10.03
C ASP A 278 14.29 -17.88 9.27
N CYS A 279 14.95 -17.01 8.49
CA CYS A 279 16.10 -17.37 7.65
C CYS A 279 17.34 -16.56 8.06
N GLY A 280 18.30 -17.24 8.69
CA GLY A 280 19.57 -16.65 9.14
C GLY A 280 20.54 -17.70 9.69
N PRO A 281 21.74 -17.30 10.16
CA PRO A 281 22.81 -18.22 10.57
C PRO A 281 22.44 -19.25 11.65
N ASP A 282 21.38 -19.00 12.42
CA ASP A 282 20.89 -19.92 13.44
C ASP A 282 19.98 -21.03 12.87
N CYS A 283 19.56 -20.93 11.60
CA CYS A 283 18.79 -21.96 10.91
C CYS A 283 19.70 -23.11 10.45
N PRO A 284 19.36 -24.39 10.74
CA PRO A 284 20.17 -25.54 10.34
C PRO A 284 20.36 -25.71 8.84
N GLY A 285 19.43 -25.21 8.03
CA GLY A 285 19.49 -25.22 6.57
C GLY A 285 20.15 -23.97 5.97
N TYR A 286 20.57 -23.00 6.78
CA TYR A 286 21.11 -21.74 6.27
C TYR A 286 22.44 -21.92 5.56
N GLU A 287 22.50 -21.41 4.35
CA GLU A 287 23.70 -21.38 3.51
C GLU A 287 23.77 -20.01 2.86
N ARG A 288 24.72 -19.19 3.32
CA ARG A 288 24.87 -17.79 2.87
C ARG A 288 25.23 -17.75 1.39
N ALA A 289 24.66 -16.82 0.62
CA ALA A 289 25.16 -16.57 -0.73
C ALA A 289 26.52 -15.86 -0.68
N ASP A 290 27.40 -16.17 -1.63
CA ASP A 290 28.71 -15.54 -1.72
C ASP A 290 28.58 -14.03 -2.01
N ALA A 291 29.56 -13.22 -1.60
CA ALA A 291 29.47 -11.74 -1.66
C ALA A 291 29.25 -11.17 -3.08
N GLU A 292 29.78 -11.84 -4.11
CA GLU A 292 29.54 -11.49 -5.51
C GLU A 292 28.09 -11.80 -5.92
N ALA A 293 27.52 -12.90 -5.42
CA ALA A 293 26.12 -13.25 -5.63
C ALA A 293 25.16 -12.38 -4.82
N GLU A 294 25.59 -11.87 -3.65
CA GLU A 294 24.83 -10.97 -2.78
C GLU A 294 24.58 -9.60 -3.46
N ALA A 295 25.63 -8.93 -3.94
CA ALA A 295 25.48 -7.63 -4.62
C ALA A 295 24.65 -7.72 -5.90
N ASP A 296 24.87 -8.79 -6.64
CA ASP A 296 24.15 -9.14 -7.86
C ASP A 296 22.67 -9.49 -7.59
N ALA A 297 22.35 -10.09 -6.44
CA ALA A 297 20.99 -10.45 -6.04
C ALA A 297 20.20 -9.24 -5.55
N ASP A 298 20.83 -8.29 -4.85
CA ASP A 298 20.16 -7.05 -4.43
C ASP A 298 19.72 -6.21 -5.64
N GLU A 299 20.61 -6.00 -6.62
CA GLU A 299 20.27 -5.24 -7.84
C GLU A 299 19.22 -5.97 -8.71
N ARG A 300 19.34 -7.30 -8.86
CA ARG A 300 18.36 -8.09 -9.61
C ARG A 300 17.03 -8.25 -8.88
N GLY A 301 17.05 -8.35 -7.55
CA GLY A 301 15.87 -8.57 -6.74
C GLY A 301 14.89 -7.40 -6.79
N ASP A 302 15.41 -6.17 -6.78
CA ASP A 302 14.60 -4.96 -6.97
C ASP A 302 13.97 -4.89 -8.36
N ASP A 303 14.76 -5.17 -9.42
CA ASP A 303 14.30 -5.15 -10.82
C ASP A 303 13.29 -6.28 -11.12
N GLU A 304 13.53 -7.48 -10.58
CA GLU A 304 12.63 -8.61 -10.71
C GLU A 304 11.32 -8.38 -9.96
N THR A 305 11.38 -7.86 -8.73
CA THR A 305 10.20 -7.49 -7.94
C THR A 305 9.34 -6.46 -8.68
N ALA A 306 9.98 -5.43 -9.27
CA ALA A 306 9.31 -4.43 -10.08
C ALA A 306 8.68 -5.06 -11.35
N THR A 307 9.42 -5.94 -12.03
CA THR A 307 8.93 -6.65 -13.24
C THR A 307 7.72 -7.53 -12.93
N VAL A 308 7.79 -8.31 -11.86
CA VAL A 308 6.68 -9.17 -11.39
C VAL A 308 5.47 -8.32 -11.06
N ARG A 309 5.67 -7.22 -10.32
CA ARG A 309 4.59 -6.30 -9.94
C ARG A 309 3.93 -5.66 -11.17
N ALA A 310 4.70 -5.17 -12.13
CA ALA A 310 4.18 -4.56 -13.35
C ALA A 310 3.38 -5.56 -14.20
N ARG A 311 3.80 -6.83 -14.23
CA ARG A 311 3.06 -7.89 -14.94
C ARG A 311 1.73 -8.24 -14.27
N ARG A 312 1.70 -8.22 -12.93
CA ARG A 312 0.59 -8.77 -12.14
C ARG A 312 -0.39 -7.72 -11.64
N SER A 313 -0.05 -6.43 -11.68
CA SER A 313 -0.88 -5.35 -11.13
C SER A 313 -1.05 -4.21 -12.14
N ALA A 314 -1.96 -3.29 -11.85
CA ALA A 314 -2.16 -2.08 -12.65
C ALA A 314 -1.02 -1.04 -12.52
N TRP A 315 0.04 -1.33 -11.76
CA TRP A 315 1.14 -0.39 -11.51
C TRP A 315 2.04 -0.21 -12.74
N GLU A 316 2.31 1.05 -13.10
CA GLU A 316 3.20 1.42 -14.19
C GLU A 316 4.62 1.74 -13.67
N PRO A 317 5.64 0.90 -13.95
CA PRO A 317 7.03 1.10 -13.51
C PRO A 317 7.77 2.25 -14.21
N ASP A 318 7.51 2.51 -15.49
CA ASP A 318 8.26 3.45 -16.32
C ASP A 318 7.34 4.38 -17.11
N PRO A 319 6.60 5.27 -16.42
CA PRO A 319 5.75 6.23 -17.10
C PRO A 319 6.61 7.28 -17.81
N ALA A 320 6.13 7.74 -18.98
CA ALA A 320 6.79 8.79 -19.75
C ALA A 320 7.00 10.12 -18.98
N GLY A 321 6.27 10.32 -17.88
CA GLY A 321 6.26 11.52 -17.07
C GLY A 321 5.40 12.64 -17.66
N VAL A 322 4.96 13.55 -16.79
CA VAL A 322 4.08 14.69 -17.16
C VAL A 322 4.81 16.03 -17.17
N ALA A 323 6.08 16.06 -16.77
CA ALA A 323 6.88 17.27 -16.75
C ALA A 323 7.18 17.75 -18.18
N ARG A 324 6.94 19.03 -18.46
CA ARG A 324 7.29 19.62 -19.75
C ARG A 324 8.81 19.71 -19.87
N ARG A 325 9.43 18.90 -20.74
CA ARG A 325 10.79 19.20 -21.21
C ARG A 325 10.72 20.53 -21.97
N GLN A 326 11.45 21.54 -21.53
CA GLN A 326 11.69 22.74 -22.35
C GLN A 326 12.39 22.30 -23.63
N ALA A 327 11.63 22.09 -24.71
CA ALA A 327 12.19 21.96 -26.04
C ALA A 327 12.74 23.34 -26.47
N GLY A 328 14.05 23.44 -26.71
CA GLY A 328 14.61 24.57 -27.47
C GLY A 328 15.78 25.34 -26.86
N LEU A 329 16.48 24.85 -25.84
CA LEU A 329 17.75 25.49 -25.43
C LEU A 329 18.85 25.32 -26.49
N ASP A 330 18.76 24.27 -27.30
CA ASP A 330 19.60 23.98 -28.46
C ASP A 330 19.32 24.89 -29.67
N ARG A 331 18.31 25.78 -29.59
CA ARG A 331 18.02 26.80 -30.61
C ARG A 331 18.72 28.15 -30.36
N PHE A 332 19.39 28.32 -29.23
CA PHE A 332 20.20 29.51 -28.94
C PHE A 332 21.68 29.12 -28.92
N ARG A 333 22.36 29.27 -30.06
CA ARG A 333 23.82 29.35 -30.11
C ARG A 333 24.20 30.83 -30.12
N TRP A 334 25.04 31.22 -29.16
CA TRP A 334 25.67 32.53 -29.05
C TRP A 334 26.66 32.78 -30.18
#